data_AF-A0A2D3L4K5-F1
#
_entry.id   AF-A0A2D3L4K5-F1
#
_cell.length_a   1.000
_cell.length_b   1.000
_cell.length_c   1.000
_cell.angle_alpha   90.00
_cell.angle_beta   90.00
_cell.angle_gamma   90.00
#
_symmetry.space_group_name_H-M   'P 1'
#
loop_
_entity.id
_entity.type
_entity.pdbx_description
1 polymer ?
#
loop_
_entity_poly.entity_id
_entity_poly.type
_entity_poly.pdbx_seq_one_letter_code
_entity_poly.pdbx_strand_id
1 'polypeptide(L)'
;MEMTMKTAKLFFKTTCLITAAILTGCTADVAQEEEKNKEPNPAATNITFTSENPSTRTSITHSIGNGATPFWSTGDKIWVKNVSNQWQQSSAGTFSSDMSNGIFSFSTGTFADNCEVHYTGANGAAGDKVTIANEQIQSKPNDFSHAGVSGDCGMGRAKGNGERFKFKLSHKSSYLCFLPTTSNELLEKNGKLFKIEVISKDNIAGTYNFSNGVLSYTPTRINNSDKIIKLFIKGDGFSIDKSTNIGKNGSYIVIAPGNHELTVRYWLHYKKYSEEIKGTVTKTFKLNCEAGKIYDIKAKLDPTDYSQKKYYMWDAEKDYWNGYEQYQPKIKNTADNSHYPKSVTDKRWYNEKTAFPQKAYRTCGGCPNVNETLWYIKKGDPHWDSEELWVMYGYLYKGGMWFKKKDYISAFSSTHAPDNNKDYTKQAESAYYDNINVPFGRPDNSEKYFYLPALGDYDHGRFYNIGEVGNYWTCTPTPLNGSPGVATRGAYNLYFYLNTDGKKATASLYGGENRYKGYTWWQVE
;
A
#
# COMPACT_ATOMS: atom_id res chain seq x y z
N MET A 1 31.26 2.76 -36.16
CA MET A 1 30.96 3.67 -35.04
C MET A 1 29.92 2.97 -34.18
N GLU A 2 30.38 2.13 -33.26
CA GLU A 2 29.53 1.35 -32.36
C GLU A 2 28.89 2.28 -31.34
N MET A 3 27.56 2.40 -31.36
CA MET A 3 26.81 3.02 -30.28
C MET A 3 26.39 1.94 -29.29
N THR A 4 27.18 1.79 -28.24
CA THR A 4 26.84 1.04 -27.03
C THR A 4 25.69 1.76 -26.32
N MET A 5 24.45 1.32 -26.53
CA MET A 5 23.30 1.79 -25.76
C MET A 5 23.41 1.28 -24.32
N LYS A 6 23.92 2.13 -23.42
CA LYS A 6 23.82 1.94 -21.97
C LYS A 6 22.35 2.04 -21.56
N THR A 7 21.77 0.92 -21.16
CA THR A 7 20.44 0.89 -20.54
C THR A 7 20.54 1.55 -19.17
N ALA A 8 20.05 2.79 -19.05
CA ALA A 8 19.90 3.46 -17.77
C ALA A 8 18.85 2.69 -16.95
N LYS A 9 19.29 1.90 -15.97
CA LYS A 9 18.42 1.36 -14.92
C LYS A 9 17.95 2.54 -14.06
N LEU A 10 16.88 3.19 -14.48
CA LEU A 10 16.23 4.25 -13.71
C LEU A 10 15.44 3.58 -12.57
N PHE A 11 16.14 3.15 -11.53
CA PHE A 11 15.51 2.91 -10.24
C PHE A 11 15.03 4.28 -9.74
N PHE A 12 13.74 4.58 -9.90
CA PHE A 12 13.08 5.66 -9.20
C PHE A 12 13.12 5.33 -7.69
N LYS A 13 14.25 5.63 -7.05
CA LYS A 13 14.30 5.81 -5.60
C LYS A 13 13.63 7.15 -5.33
N THR A 14 12.29 7.14 -5.26
CA THR A 14 11.53 8.30 -4.78
C THR A 14 11.94 8.55 -3.34
N THR A 15 12.78 9.56 -3.10
CA THR A 15 13.12 10.05 -1.78
C THR A 15 11.83 10.45 -1.05
N CYS A 16 11.44 9.69 -0.04
CA CYS A 16 10.31 10.02 0.82
C CYS A 16 10.78 11.00 1.89
N LEU A 17 10.12 12.15 1.99
CA LEU A 17 10.35 13.13 3.05
C LEU A 17 9.41 12.81 4.21
N ILE A 18 9.98 12.62 5.40
CA ILE A 18 9.26 12.38 6.64
C ILE A 18 9.63 13.51 7.60
N THR A 19 8.63 14.18 8.15
CA THR A 19 8.82 15.20 9.19
C THR A 19 8.01 14.79 10.40
N ALA A 20 8.64 14.71 11.58
CA ALA A 20 7.95 14.45 12.82
C ALA A 20 7.60 15.78 13.49
N ALA A 21 6.36 15.93 13.91
CA ALA A 21 5.95 17.00 14.79
C ALA A 21 5.58 16.43 16.17
N ILE A 22 5.97 17.14 17.21
CA ILE A 22 5.59 16.79 18.57
C ILE A 22 4.13 17.23 18.73
N LEU A 23 3.25 16.30 19.11
CA LEU A 23 1.98 16.71 19.69
C LEU A 23 2.35 17.40 20.99
N THR A 24 2.13 18.71 21.10
CA THR A 24 2.47 19.52 22.27
C THR A 24 1.78 18.97 23.54
N GLY A 25 2.42 18.00 24.17
CA GLY A 25 2.17 17.53 25.51
C GLY A 25 3.40 17.86 26.32
N CYS A 26 3.52 19.12 26.74
CA CYS A 26 4.50 19.51 27.75
C CYS A 26 4.36 18.57 28.96
N THR A 27 5.46 18.35 29.69
CA THR A 27 5.53 17.53 30.92
C THR A 27 4.21 17.56 31.72
N ALA A 28 3.76 16.38 32.15
CA ALA A 28 2.50 16.16 32.87
C ALA A 28 2.49 16.75 34.30
N ASP A 29 3.24 17.82 34.53
CA ASP A 29 3.27 18.55 35.79
C ASP A 29 2.17 19.62 35.77
N VAL A 30 1.37 19.59 36.82
CA VAL A 30 0.30 20.55 37.11
C VAL A 30 0.85 21.49 38.19
N ALA A 31 0.64 22.80 38.04
CA ALA A 31 1.08 23.77 39.03
C ALA A 31 0.31 23.59 40.36
N GLN A 32 0.96 23.87 41.50
CA GLN A 32 0.34 23.74 42.82
C GLN A 32 -0.79 24.76 43.00
N GLU A 33 -1.96 24.29 43.45
CA GLU A 33 -2.85 25.12 44.26
C GLU A 33 -2.37 25.08 45.73
N GLU A 34 -2.29 26.25 46.36
CA GLU A 34 -2.05 26.38 47.80
C GLU A 34 -3.33 26.01 48.55
N GLU A 35 -3.50 24.73 48.93
CA GLU A 35 -4.52 24.35 49.91
C GLU A 35 -3.99 23.41 51.01
N LYS A 36 -4.41 23.74 52.25
CA LYS A 36 -4.13 23.01 53.48
C LYS A 36 -5.03 21.77 53.52
N ASN A 37 -4.46 20.62 53.17
CA ASN A 37 -4.86 19.23 53.49
C ASN A 37 -4.63 18.35 52.25
N LYS A 38 -3.46 17.71 52.19
CA LYS A 38 -3.11 16.73 51.14
C LYS A 38 -3.61 15.32 51.47
N GLU A 39 -4.32 15.16 52.58
CA GLU A 39 -4.78 13.86 53.03
C GLU A 39 -6.03 13.44 52.25
N PRO A 40 -6.15 12.16 51.86
CA PRO A 40 -7.36 11.65 51.21
C PRO A 40 -8.58 11.91 52.09
N ASN A 41 -9.71 12.31 51.50
CA ASN A 41 -10.97 12.46 52.23
C ASN A 41 -11.91 11.27 51.94
N PRO A 42 -12.08 10.31 52.88
CA PRO A 42 -12.96 9.15 52.68
C PRO A 42 -14.45 9.51 52.65
N ALA A 43 -14.82 10.69 53.16
CA ALA A 43 -16.19 11.18 53.23
C ALA A 43 -16.56 12.13 52.09
N ALA A 44 -15.63 12.36 51.14
CA ALA A 44 -15.85 13.24 50.00
C ALA A 44 -17.05 12.77 49.16
N THR A 45 -17.98 13.68 48.92
CA THR A 45 -19.09 13.51 47.97
C THR A 45 -18.97 14.61 46.91
N ASN A 46 -19.21 14.28 45.63
CA ASN A 46 -18.99 15.18 44.47
C ASN A 46 -17.50 15.43 44.14
N ILE A 47 -16.71 14.37 44.06
CA ILE A 47 -15.29 14.45 43.71
C ILE A 47 -15.15 14.86 42.25
N THR A 48 -14.31 15.85 41.96
CA THR A 48 -14.08 16.34 40.60
C THR A 48 -12.62 16.33 40.20
N PHE A 49 -12.37 15.98 38.95
CA PHE A 49 -11.08 16.06 38.28
C PHE A 49 -11.22 17.01 37.10
N THR A 50 -10.51 18.13 37.15
CA THR A 50 -10.51 19.14 36.09
C THR A 50 -9.23 19.01 35.27
N SER A 51 -9.36 18.85 33.96
CA SER A 51 -8.19 18.90 33.09
C SER A 51 -7.69 20.34 32.97
N GLU A 52 -6.39 20.59 33.13
CA GLU A 52 -5.81 21.90 32.83
C GLU A 52 -5.36 22.03 31.36
N ASN A 53 -5.73 23.16 30.75
CA ASN A 53 -5.34 23.74 29.46
C ASN A 53 -4.10 23.14 28.72
N PRO A 54 -4.14 23.12 27.37
CA PRO A 54 -4.66 22.05 26.53
C PRO A 54 -3.54 21.08 26.18
N SER A 55 -3.54 19.89 26.75
CA SER A 55 -2.61 18.83 26.31
C SER A 55 -3.19 17.42 26.35
N THR A 56 -4.51 17.29 26.49
CA THR A 56 -5.20 16.03 26.78
C THR A 56 -6.44 15.88 25.90
N ARG A 57 -6.51 14.81 25.10
CA ARG A 57 -6.96 14.87 23.68
C ARG A 57 -7.92 13.74 23.27
N THR A 58 -8.76 14.01 22.26
CA THR A 58 -9.56 13.05 21.44
C THR A 58 -9.87 13.48 20.01
N SER A 59 -9.71 14.77 19.69
CA SER A 59 -9.58 15.28 18.32
C SER A 59 -8.28 16.08 18.19
N ILE A 60 -7.63 16.07 17.02
CA ILE A 60 -6.35 16.74 16.78
C ILE A 60 -6.46 17.60 15.51
N THR A 61 -6.17 18.91 15.61
CA THR A 61 -5.97 19.78 14.45
C THR A 61 -4.47 19.96 14.22
N HIS A 62 -3.98 19.48 13.08
CA HIS A 62 -2.57 19.58 12.73
C HIS A 62 -2.33 20.73 11.76
N SER A 63 -1.26 21.47 12.00
CA SER A 63 -0.71 22.40 11.02
C SER A 63 0.66 21.88 10.63
N ILE A 64 0.87 21.68 9.31
CA ILE A 64 2.15 21.16 8.79
C ILE A 64 3.30 22.00 9.35
N GLY A 65 4.24 21.36 10.04
CA GLY A 65 5.40 22.01 10.66
C GLY A 65 5.14 22.81 11.95
N ASN A 66 3.89 23.01 12.35
CA ASN A 66 3.51 23.80 13.54
C ASN A 66 2.88 22.96 14.67
N GLY A 67 2.94 21.63 14.55
CA GLY A 67 2.41 20.71 15.56
C GLY A 67 0.89 20.55 15.48
N ALA A 68 0.33 19.84 16.46
CA ALA A 68 -1.09 19.54 16.47
C ALA A 68 -1.76 19.80 17.82
N THR A 69 -2.90 20.48 17.78
CA THR A 69 -3.66 20.94 18.94
C THR A 69 -4.79 19.99 19.26
N PRO A 70 -4.97 19.61 20.52
CA PRO A 70 -5.99 18.66 20.88
C PRO A 70 -7.20 19.17 21.66
N PHE A 71 -8.29 18.40 21.60
CA PHE A 71 -9.53 18.72 22.32
C PHE A 71 -10.21 17.46 22.85
N TRP A 72 -11.01 17.59 23.91
CA TRP A 72 -11.92 16.56 24.39
C TRP A 72 -13.11 16.35 23.42
N SER A 73 -13.84 15.26 23.61
CA SER A 73 -15.01 14.89 22.82
C SER A 73 -16.13 14.50 23.76
N THR A 74 -17.36 14.83 23.37
CA THR A 74 -18.56 14.47 24.12
C THR A 74 -18.58 12.97 24.41
N GLY A 75 -18.77 12.63 25.68
CA GLY A 75 -18.81 11.24 26.15
C GLY A 75 -17.48 10.70 26.69
N ASP A 76 -16.38 11.43 26.55
CA ASP A 76 -15.09 11.03 27.12
C ASP A 76 -15.17 10.83 28.64
N LYS A 77 -14.38 9.87 29.12
CA LYS A 77 -14.26 9.49 30.52
C LYS A 77 -12.78 9.29 30.87
N ILE A 78 -12.46 9.36 32.15
CA ILE A 78 -11.13 9.03 32.67
C ILE A 78 -11.22 7.88 33.67
N TRP A 79 -10.08 7.23 33.87
CA TRP A 79 -9.86 6.26 34.93
C TRP A 79 -8.88 6.85 35.94
N VAL A 80 -9.23 6.77 37.22
CA VAL A 80 -8.36 7.25 38.30
C VAL A 80 -8.12 6.13 39.29
N LYS A 81 -6.87 5.96 39.70
CA LYS A 81 -6.47 4.95 40.68
C LYS A 81 -6.74 5.47 42.09
N ASN A 82 -7.60 4.77 42.84
CA ASN A 82 -7.91 5.12 44.22
C ASN A 82 -6.77 4.70 45.19
N VAL A 83 -6.88 5.09 46.47
CA VAL A 83 -5.89 4.74 47.51
C VAL A 83 -5.73 3.23 47.73
N SER A 84 -6.73 2.43 47.37
CA SER A 84 -6.70 0.96 47.44
C SER A 84 -6.12 0.32 46.16
N ASN A 85 -5.48 1.10 45.28
CA ASN A 85 -4.91 0.67 44.01
C ASN A 85 -5.91 0.10 42.99
N GLN A 86 -7.20 0.43 43.11
CA GLN A 86 -8.24 0.04 42.17
C GLN A 86 -8.59 1.16 41.20
N TRP A 87 -8.79 0.83 39.92
CA TRP A 87 -9.25 1.78 38.92
C TRP A 87 -10.73 2.10 39.11
N GLN A 88 -11.03 3.40 39.19
CA GLN A 88 -12.39 3.94 39.20
C GLN A 88 -12.63 4.67 37.89
N GLN A 89 -13.80 4.47 37.27
CA GLN A 89 -14.20 5.22 36.07
C GLN A 89 -15.01 6.46 36.46
N SER A 90 -14.74 7.58 35.81
CA SER A 90 -15.56 8.77 35.96
C SER A 90 -16.90 8.63 35.25
N SER A 91 -17.87 9.47 35.61
CA SER A 91 -18.95 9.84 34.70
C SER A 91 -18.38 10.48 33.41
N ALA A 92 -19.20 10.59 32.36
CA ALA A 92 -18.83 11.36 31.18
C ALA A 92 -18.49 12.81 31.57
N GLY A 93 -17.41 13.33 31.00
CA GLY A 93 -16.94 14.68 31.30
C GLY A 93 -17.94 15.76 30.87
N THR A 94 -17.94 16.87 31.59
CA THR A 94 -18.58 18.12 31.16
C THR A 94 -17.51 19.05 30.62
N PHE A 95 -17.66 19.50 29.37
CA PHE A 95 -16.61 20.20 28.63
C PHE A 95 -16.92 21.69 28.42
N SER A 96 -15.86 22.50 28.31
CA SER A 96 -15.96 23.88 27.83
C SER A 96 -16.46 23.94 26.39
N SER A 97 -16.96 25.09 25.95
CA SER A 97 -17.53 25.26 24.59
C SER A 97 -16.51 25.01 23.47
N ASP A 98 -15.24 25.29 23.72
CA ASP A 98 -14.11 25.04 22.83
C ASP A 98 -13.47 23.65 23.03
N MET A 99 -14.05 22.81 23.90
CA MET A 99 -13.58 21.46 24.23
C MET A 99 -12.14 21.39 24.79
N SER A 100 -11.57 22.51 25.23
CA SER A 100 -10.20 22.59 25.74
C SER A 100 -10.07 22.11 27.20
N ASN A 101 -11.15 22.16 27.98
CA ASN A 101 -11.19 21.74 29.37
C ASN A 101 -12.37 20.79 29.63
N GLY A 102 -12.15 19.80 30.49
CA GLY A 102 -13.15 18.84 30.93
C GLY A 102 -13.16 18.69 32.45
N ILE A 103 -14.36 18.62 33.02
CA ILE A 103 -14.58 18.29 34.43
C ILE A 103 -15.19 16.89 34.49
N PHE A 104 -14.52 15.99 35.18
CA PHE A 104 -14.90 14.59 35.34
C PHE A 104 -15.28 14.32 36.79
N SER A 105 -16.48 13.79 37.00
CA SER A 105 -17.03 13.59 38.34
C SER A 105 -17.04 12.11 38.74
N PHE A 106 -16.80 11.86 40.02
CA PHE A 106 -16.94 10.55 40.66
C PHE A 106 -17.97 10.63 41.77
N SER A 107 -18.92 9.69 41.77
CA SER A 107 -19.94 9.58 42.81
C SER A 107 -19.40 8.94 44.09
N THR A 108 -18.33 8.14 43.97
CA THR A 108 -17.69 7.41 45.07
C THR A 108 -16.18 7.29 44.81
N GLY A 109 -15.41 6.98 45.86
CA GLY A 109 -13.98 6.75 45.78
C GLY A 109 -13.20 7.60 46.79
N THR A 110 -11.96 7.19 47.05
CA THR A 110 -11.04 7.94 47.91
C THR A 110 -9.72 8.06 47.16
N PHE A 111 -9.32 9.30 46.88
CA PHE A 111 -8.17 9.61 46.04
C PHE A 111 -7.16 10.43 46.83
N ALA A 112 -5.88 10.13 46.62
CA ALA A 112 -4.78 10.88 47.20
C ALA A 112 -4.29 11.97 46.23
N ASP A 113 -3.58 12.98 46.76
CA ASP A 113 -2.71 13.80 45.92
C ASP A 113 -1.77 12.90 45.10
N ASN A 114 -1.47 13.32 43.88
CA ASN A 114 -0.61 12.61 42.94
C ASN A 114 -1.16 11.26 42.42
N CYS A 115 -2.47 11.00 42.57
CA CYS A 115 -3.10 9.79 42.03
C CYS A 115 -2.99 9.72 40.50
N GLU A 116 -2.92 8.50 39.98
CA GLU A 116 -2.72 8.22 38.57
C GLU A 116 -4.03 8.37 37.79
N VAL A 117 -3.96 9.06 36.66
CA VAL A 117 -5.10 9.32 35.78
C VAL A 117 -4.79 8.79 34.39
N HIS A 118 -5.65 7.90 33.90
CA HIS A 118 -5.58 7.36 32.55
C HIS A 118 -6.77 7.81 31.71
N TYR A 119 -6.47 8.19 30.48
CA TYR A 119 -7.44 8.20 29.38
C TYR A 119 -7.12 7.03 28.45
N THR A 120 -8.08 6.13 28.27
CA THR A 120 -7.87 4.87 27.52
C THR A 120 -8.69 4.83 26.23
N GLY A 121 -8.98 5.98 25.64
CA GLY A 121 -9.82 6.12 24.45
C GLY A 121 -11.31 6.21 24.75
N ALA A 122 -12.07 6.69 23.77
CA ALA A 122 -13.53 6.91 23.88
C ALA A 122 -14.27 5.58 24.07
N ASN A 123 -13.68 4.49 23.56
CA ASN A 123 -14.17 3.12 23.71
C ASN A 123 -13.48 2.35 24.86
N GLY A 124 -12.78 3.05 25.75
CA GLY A 124 -12.00 2.46 26.84
C GLY A 124 -12.88 1.78 27.88
N ALA A 125 -12.75 0.45 28.00
CA ALA A 125 -13.51 -0.36 28.96
C ALA A 125 -12.73 -0.69 30.26
N ALA A 126 -11.44 -0.37 30.32
CA ALA A 126 -10.59 -0.61 31.49
C ALA A 126 -9.50 0.46 31.59
N GLY A 127 -9.11 0.83 32.81
CA GLY A 127 -8.06 1.82 33.05
C GLY A 127 -6.64 1.34 32.74
N ASP A 128 -6.43 0.03 32.58
CA ASP A 128 -5.11 -0.58 32.38
C ASP A 128 -4.94 -1.23 31.00
N LYS A 129 -5.86 -0.96 30.06
CA LYS A 129 -5.81 -1.48 28.69
C LYS A 129 -6.22 -0.42 27.68
N VAL A 130 -5.55 -0.42 26.54
CA VAL A 130 -5.87 0.46 25.41
C VAL A 130 -6.01 -0.39 24.17
N THR A 131 -7.05 -0.14 23.38
CA THR A 131 -7.25 -0.81 22.08
C THR A 131 -6.98 0.19 20.97
N ILE A 132 -5.99 -0.10 20.14
CA ILE A 132 -5.74 0.60 18.88
C ILE A 132 -6.51 -0.13 17.79
N ALA A 133 -7.46 0.57 17.17
CA ALA A 133 -8.36 -0.03 16.20
C ALA A 133 -7.65 -0.32 14.87
N ASN A 134 -7.86 -1.53 14.35
CA ASN A 134 -7.39 -1.94 13.02
C ASN A 134 -8.28 -1.38 11.89
N GLU A 135 -9.48 -0.91 12.21
CA GLU A 135 -10.35 -0.15 11.32
C GLU A 135 -10.64 1.23 11.91
N GLN A 136 -10.28 2.27 11.15
CA GLN A 136 -10.43 3.68 11.54
C GLN A 136 -11.23 4.40 10.45
N ILE A 137 -11.96 5.45 10.82
CA ILE A 137 -12.88 6.12 9.89
C ILE A 137 -12.72 7.63 10.00
N GLN A 138 -12.43 8.27 8.86
CA GLN A 138 -12.34 9.72 8.76
C GLN A 138 -13.41 10.26 7.82
N SER A 139 -14.08 11.36 8.22
CA SER A 139 -15.21 11.91 7.46
C SER A 139 -14.86 13.14 6.64
N LYS A 140 -13.86 13.92 7.06
CA LYS A 140 -13.45 15.18 6.40
C LYS A 140 -11.92 15.25 6.31
N PRO A 141 -11.34 15.93 5.30
CA PRO A 141 -9.91 16.18 5.29
C PRO A 141 -9.49 17.00 6.51
N ASN A 142 -8.26 16.75 7.00
CA ASN A 142 -7.71 17.44 8.16
C ASN A 142 -8.59 17.38 9.42
N ASP A 143 -9.30 16.27 9.63
CA ASP A 143 -10.18 16.08 10.78
C ASP A 143 -9.81 14.79 11.51
N PHE A 144 -9.09 14.93 12.62
CA PHE A 144 -8.70 13.79 13.45
C PHE A 144 -9.66 13.55 14.63
N SER A 145 -10.94 13.90 14.49
CA SER A 145 -11.97 13.65 15.52
C SER A 145 -12.17 12.18 15.88
N HIS A 146 -11.68 11.25 15.06
CA HIS A 146 -11.73 9.82 15.33
C HIS A 146 -10.59 9.30 16.21
N ALA A 147 -9.65 10.14 16.69
CA ALA A 147 -8.49 9.68 17.45
C ALA A 147 -8.90 8.88 18.71
N GLY A 148 -9.85 9.40 19.50
CA GLY A 148 -10.34 8.74 20.71
C GLY A 148 -10.90 7.33 20.48
N VAL A 149 -11.70 7.13 19.42
CA VAL A 149 -12.25 5.79 19.07
C VAL A 149 -11.22 4.88 18.40
N SER A 150 -10.16 5.46 17.82
CA SER A 150 -9.11 4.74 17.10
C SER A 150 -7.99 4.23 18.00
N GLY A 151 -7.98 4.63 19.28
CA GLY A 151 -7.00 4.18 20.27
C GLY A 151 -6.07 5.27 20.76
N ASP A 152 -6.46 6.54 20.67
CA ASP A 152 -5.77 7.59 21.42
C ASP A 152 -5.83 7.30 22.93
N CYS A 153 -4.71 7.50 23.61
CA CYS A 153 -4.60 7.29 25.04
C CYS A 153 -3.59 8.23 25.67
N GLY A 154 -3.75 8.46 26.97
CA GLY A 154 -2.88 9.32 27.74
C GLY A 154 -2.79 8.92 29.20
N MET A 155 -1.68 9.28 29.83
CA MET A 155 -1.49 9.13 31.28
C MET A 155 -1.01 10.44 31.89
N GLY A 156 -1.51 10.72 33.08
CA GLY A 156 -1.11 11.84 33.91
C GLY A 156 -1.18 11.52 35.40
N ARG A 157 -0.83 12.52 36.20
CA ARG A 157 -1.04 12.50 37.64
C ARG A 157 -1.87 13.70 38.04
N ALA A 158 -2.81 13.49 38.95
CA ALA A 158 -3.67 14.56 39.45
C ALA A 158 -3.10 15.17 40.73
N LYS A 159 -3.21 16.49 40.87
CA LYS A 159 -2.90 17.23 42.09
C LYS A 159 -4.19 17.71 42.74
N GLY A 160 -4.35 17.55 44.04
CA GLY A 160 -5.60 17.91 44.71
C GLY A 160 -5.64 17.65 46.21
N ASN A 161 -6.82 17.88 46.79
CA ASN A 161 -7.05 17.94 48.24
C ASN A 161 -8.00 16.84 48.77
N GLY A 162 -8.21 15.77 48.00
CA GLY A 162 -9.16 14.70 48.35
C GLY A 162 -10.56 14.87 47.77
N GLU A 163 -10.95 16.09 47.36
CA GLU A 163 -12.26 16.38 46.75
C GLU A 163 -12.15 16.97 45.35
N ARG A 164 -11.24 17.94 45.17
CA ARG A 164 -11.01 18.63 43.90
C ARG A 164 -9.60 18.36 43.44
N PHE A 165 -9.49 17.95 42.19
CA PHE A 165 -8.25 17.56 41.56
C PHE A 165 -8.07 18.26 40.22
N LYS A 166 -6.82 18.51 39.88
CA LYS A 166 -6.41 19.00 38.58
C LYS A 166 -5.38 18.08 37.97
N PHE A 167 -5.49 17.80 36.68
CA PHE A 167 -4.59 16.86 36.00
C PHE A 167 -4.25 17.29 34.59
N LYS A 168 -3.16 16.71 34.09
CA LYS A 168 -2.67 16.83 32.71
C LYS A 168 -2.16 15.48 32.25
N LEU A 169 -2.49 15.09 31.03
CA LEU A 169 -2.14 13.84 30.39
C LEU A 169 -1.03 14.07 29.36
N SER A 170 -0.16 13.08 29.23
CA SER A 170 0.78 12.93 28.12
C SER A 170 0.29 11.82 27.20
N HIS A 171 0.34 12.05 25.90
CA HIS A 171 -0.09 11.08 24.88
C HIS A 171 0.83 9.89 24.83
N LYS A 172 0.24 8.69 24.79
CA LYS A 172 0.98 7.43 24.83
C LYS A 172 0.85 6.60 23.55
N SER A 173 -0.12 6.91 22.69
CA SER A 173 -0.20 6.38 21.32
C SER A 173 0.71 7.17 20.35
N SER A 174 0.96 6.65 19.15
CA SER A 174 1.65 7.36 18.07
C SER A 174 0.69 7.61 16.89
N TYR A 175 1.03 8.53 15.99
CA TYR A 175 0.08 9.00 14.96
C TYR A 175 0.78 9.23 13.61
N LEU A 176 0.06 8.96 12.53
CA LEU A 176 0.49 9.23 11.16
C LEU A 176 -0.46 10.25 10.52
N CYS A 177 0.09 11.27 9.86
CA CYS A 177 -0.64 12.20 9.00
C CYS A 177 -0.21 11.98 7.54
N PHE A 178 -1.10 11.43 6.73
CA PHE A 178 -0.84 11.21 5.31
C PHE A 178 -1.16 12.48 4.51
N LEU A 179 -0.19 12.88 3.67
CA LEU A 179 -0.22 14.07 2.84
C LEU A 179 0.07 13.70 1.37
N PRO A 180 -0.81 12.93 0.72
CA PRO A 180 -0.56 12.48 -0.64
C PRO A 180 -0.66 13.61 -1.67
N THR A 181 0.13 13.53 -2.72
CA THR A 181 0.08 14.40 -3.90
C THR A 181 0.08 13.56 -5.17
N THR A 182 -0.26 14.16 -6.32
CA THR A 182 -0.15 13.50 -7.63
C THR A 182 0.29 14.50 -8.69
N SER A 183 1.16 14.10 -9.61
CA SER A 183 1.39 14.84 -10.86
C SER A 183 0.65 14.25 -12.05
N ASN A 184 0.01 13.08 -11.88
CA ASN A 184 -0.85 12.50 -12.89
C ASN A 184 -2.16 13.30 -13.02
N GLU A 185 -2.38 13.90 -14.19
CA GLU A 185 -3.52 14.79 -14.47
C GLU A 185 -4.89 14.09 -14.39
N LEU A 186 -4.96 12.78 -14.67
CA LEU A 186 -6.21 12.03 -14.56
C LEU A 186 -6.67 11.94 -13.10
N LEU A 187 -5.72 11.62 -12.21
CA LEU A 187 -5.97 11.48 -10.78
C LEU A 187 -6.18 12.84 -10.11
N GLU A 188 -5.47 13.89 -10.54
CA GLU A 188 -5.72 15.24 -10.04
C GLU A 188 -7.16 15.69 -10.36
N LYS A 189 -7.62 15.46 -11.59
CA LYS A 189 -8.92 15.95 -12.05
C LYS A 189 -10.09 15.09 -11.55
N ASN A 190 -9.94 13.76 -11.53
CA ASN A 190 -11.06 12.84 -11.30
C ASN A 190 -10.75 11.73 -10.28
N GLY A 191 -9.58 11.76 -9.65
CA GLY A 191 -9.18 10.80 -8.63
C GLY A 191 -9.61 11.22 -7.23
N LYS A 192 -9.99 10.24 -6.42
CA LYS A 192 -10.34 10.38 -5.01
C LYS A 192 -9.64 9.33 -4.17
N LEU A 193 -8.99 9.75 -3.09
CA LEU A 193 -8.50 8.86 -2.04
C LEU A 193 -9.68 8.44 -1.17
N PHE A 194 -10.00 7.15 -1.11
CA PHE A 194 -11.15 6.68 -0.33
C PHE A 194 -10.78 5.66 0.76
N LYS A 195 -9.57 5.09 0.71
CA LYS A 195 -9.05 4.20 1.75
C LYS A 195 -7.51 4.26 1.81
N ILE A 196 -6.95 4.14 3.00
CA ILE A 196 -5.51 3.92 3.21
C ILE A 196 -5.37 2.61 3.98
N GLU A 197 -4.54 1.70 3.48
CA GLU A 197 -4.17 0.48 4.22
C GLU A 197 -2.70 0.54 4.60
N VAL A 198 -2.41 0.48 5.89
CA VAL A 198 -1.07 0.45 6.46
C VAL A 198 -0.79 -0.98 6.91
N ILE A 199 0.21 -1.61 6.32
CA ILE A 199 0.57 -3.01 6.54
C ILE A 199 1.96 -3.06 7.15
N SER A 200 2.14 -3.86 8.19
CA SER A 200 3.43 -4.11 8.85
C SER A 200 3.68 -5.61 8.99
N LYS A 201 4.94 -6.00 9.25
CA LYS A 201 5.27 -7.37 9.66
C LYS A 201 4.90 -7.62 11.13
N ASP A 202 4.96 -6.56 11.92
CA ASP A 202 4.66 -6.56 13.36
C ASP A 202 3.25 -6.03 13.64
N ASN A 203 2.72 -6.34 14.82
CA ASN A 203 1.43 -5.80 15.23
C ASN A 203 1.53 -4.28 15.45
N ILE A 204 0.67 -3.55 14.75
CA ILE A 204 0.59 -2.07 14.79
C ILE A 204 -0.75 -1.59 15.36
N ALA A 205 -1.68 -2.52 15.58
CA ALA A 205 -2.99 -2.34 16.22
C ALA A 205 -3.23 -3.44 17.27
N GLY A 206 -4.41 -3.47 17.87
CA GLY A 206 -4.82 -4.46 18.88
C GLY A 206 -4.93 -3.89 20.30
N THR A 207 -5.15 -4.75 21.29
CA THR A 207 -5.27 -4.36 22.71
C THR A 207 -3.94 -4.52 23.43
N TYR A 208 -3.44 -3.44 24.03
CA TYR A 208 -2.16 -3.35 24.73
C TYR A 208 -2.37 -3.18 26.24
N ASN A 209 -1.40 -3.64 27.03
CA ASN A 209 -1.36 -3.33 28.47
C ASN A 209 -0.94 -1.87 28.65
N PHE A 210 -1.57 -1.19 29.62
CA PHE A 210 -1.37 0.22 29.94
C PHE A 210 -1.28 0.46 31.46
N SER A 211 -1.05 -0.58 32.26
CA SER A 211 -1.07 -0.54 33.73
C SER A 211 -0.06 0.43 34.38
N ASN A 212 0.99 0.82 33.66
CA ASN A 212 2.02 1.77 34.09
C ASN A 212 1.99 3.10 33.31
N GLY A 213 0.90 3.36 32.59
CA GLY A 213 0.78 4.55 31.75
C GLY A 213 1.68 4.56 30.52
N VAL A 214 2.17 3.38 30.10
CA VAL A 214 2.95 3.17 28.88
C VAL A 214 2.36 1.97 28.15
N LEU A 215 2.17 2.07 26.83
CA LEU A 215 1.73 0.93 26.04
C LEU A 215 2.82 -0.15 26.02
N SER A 216 2.44 -1.40 26.28
CA SER A 216 3.34 -2.54 26.11
C SER A 216 3.87 -2.63 24.67
N TYR A 217 5.05 -3.20 24.47
CA TYR A 217 5.65 -3.32 23.14
C TYR A 217 4.83 -4.24 22.21
N THR A 218 4.21 -5.29 22.76
CA THR A 218 3.33 -6.20 22.04
C THR A 218 1.90 -6.12 22.58
N PRO A 219 0.88 -6.42 21.75
CA PRO A 219 -0.49 -6.53 22.24
C PRO A 219 -0.65 -7.75 23.16
N THR A 220 -1.71 -7.72 23.96
CA THR A 220 -2.12 -8.79 24.88
C THR A 220 -2.51 -10.09 24.17
N ARG A 221 -2.79 -10.03 22.87
CA ARG A 221 -3.02 -11.17 21.98
C ARG A 221 -2.45 -10.86 20.60
N ILE A 222 -1.87 -11.87 19.96
CA ILE A 222 -1.31 -11.76 18.61
C ILE A 222 -2.35 -12.20 17.60
N ASN A 223 -2.79 -11.29 16.72
CA ASN A 223 -3.65 -11.60 15.57
C ASN A 223 -3.01 -11.03 14.30
N ASN A 224 -3.14 -11.75 13.17
CA ASN A 224 -2.63 -11.26 11.88
C ASN A 224 -3.42 -10.04 11.36
N SER A 225 -4.70 -9.89 11.71
CA SER A 225 -5.50 -8.70 11.38
C SER A 225 -4.92 -7.42 11.97
N ASP A 226 -4.23 -7.51 13.10
CA ASP A 226 -3.70 -6.36 13.85
C ASP A 226 -2.32 -5.91 13.32
N LYS A 227 -1.84 -6.54 12.25
CA LYS A 227 -0.70 -6.09 11.42
C LYS A 227 -1.13 -5.11 10.33
N ILE A 228 -2.44 -4.88 10.20
CA ILE A 228 -3.03 -4.03 9.17
C ILE A 228 -3.91 -2.99 9.87
N ILE A 229 -3.74 -1.71 9.53
CA ILE A 229 -4.70 -0.66 9.85
C ILE A 229 -5.33 -0.18 8.55
N LYS A 230 -6.65 -0.15 8.51
CA LYS A 230 -7.45 0.40 7.40
C LYS A 230 -8.09 1.70 7.84
N LEU A 231 -7.74 2.80 7.20
CA LEU A 231 -8.48 4.05 7.29
C LEU A 231 -9.50 4.10 6.15
N PHE A 232 -10.78 4.10 6.49
CA PHE A 232 -11.87 4.34 5.56
C PHE A 232 -12.22 5.83 5.54
N ILE A 233 -12.32 6.40 4.34
CA ILE A 233 -12.75 7.78 4.15
C ILE A 233 -14.23 7.76 3.74
N LYS A 234 -15.09 8.45 4.49
CA LYS A 234 -16.53 8.52 4.16
C LYS A 234 -16.80 9.34 2.91
N GLY A 235 -17.99 9.12 2.33
CA GLY A 235 -18.44 9.83 1.13
C GLY A 235 -17.65 9.40 -0.12
N ASP A 236 -17.44 10.34 -1.03
CA ASP A 236 -16.78 10.08 -2.32
C ASP A 236 -15.24 10.05 -2.24
N GLY A 237 -14.67 10.23 -1.05
CA GLY A 237 -13.22 10.32 -0.84
C GLY A 237 -12.65 11.74 -0.94
N PHE A 238 -11.35 11.87 -0.68
CA PHE A 238 -10.60 13.11 -0.65
C PHE A 238 -9.89 13.40 -1.98
N SER A 239 -9.85 14.66 -2.41
CA SER A 239 -9.14 15.06 -3.63
C SER A 239 -7.62 15.00 -3.46
N ILE A 240 -6.87 14.71 -4.53
CA ILE A 240 -5.41 14.66 -4.48
C ILE A 240 -4.85 15.71 -5.45
N ASP A 241 -4.11 16.68 -4.92
CA ASP A 241 -3.60 17.82 -5.69
C ASP A 241 -2.12 17.64 -6.05
N LYS A 242 -1.59 18.49 -6.93
CA LYS A 242 -0.15 18.53 -7.28
C LYS A 242 0.74 18.96 -6.12
N SER A 243 0.24 19.84 -5.27
CA SER A 243 0.94 20.34 -4.09
C SER A 243 0.34 19.71 -2.82
N THR A 244 1.16 19.66 -1.77
CA THR A 244 0.69 19.22 -0.46
C THR A 244 -0.40 20.16 0.06
N ASN A 245 -1.58 19.61 0.34
CA ASN A 245 -2.70 20.36 0.88
C ASN A 245 -3.47 19.54 1.92
N ILE A 246 -3.15 19.76 3.20
CA ILE A 246 -3.78 19.03 4.31
C ILE A 246 -5.30 19.23 4.35
N GLY A 247 -5.80 20.43 3.99
CA GLY A 247 -7.23 20.72 3.95
C GLY A 247 -8.00 20.02 2.83
N LYS A 248 -7.31 19.34 1.91
CA LYS A 248 -7.91 18.56 0.81
C LYS A 248 -7.83 17.06 1.03
N ASN A 249 -6.75 16.56 1.62
CA ASN A 249 -6.52 15.12 1.80
C ASN A 249 -5.78 14.68 3.06
N GLY A 250 -5.52 15.59 4.01
CA GLY A 250 -4.91 15.25 5.28
C GLY A 250 -5.68 14.13 5.96
N SER A 251 -5.04 12.98 6.11
CA SER A 251 -5.67 11.74 6.61
C SER A 251 -4.88 11.18 7.79
N TYR A 252 -5.57 10.73 8.83
CA TYR A 252 -4.93 10.38 10.09
C TYR A 252 -5.11 8.92 10.46
N ILE A 253 -4.09 8.35 11.10
CA ILE A 253 -4.16 7.03 11.73
C ILE A 253 -3.51 7.10 13.12
N VAL A 254 -4.16 6.49 14.11
CA VAL A 254 -3.52 6.12 15.39
C VAL A 254 -2.81 4.78 15.20
N ILE A 255 -1.55 4.68 15.62
CA ILE A 255 -0.71 3.50 15.47
C ILE A 255 0.03 3.18 16.79
N ALA A 256 0.29 1.90 17.05
CA ALA A 256 1.12 1.47 18.17
C ALA A 256 2.53 2.08 18.07
N PRO A 257 3.11 2.60 19.17
CA PRO A 257 4.49 3.07 19.16
C PRO A 257 5.50 1.97 18.84
N GLY A 258 6.62 2.32 18.18
CA GLY A 258 7.69 1.38 17.86
C GLY A 258 8.37 1.64 16.51
N ASN A 259 9.38 0.82 16.21
CA ASN A 259 10.05 0.84 14.90
C ASN A 259 9.25 0.00 13.92
N HIS A 260 8.78 0.61 12.83
CA HIS A 260 7.93 -0.03 11.85
C HIS A 260 8.48 0.11 10.43
N GLU A 261 8.44 -1.00 9.69
CA GLU A 261 8.56 -1.00 8.24
C GLU A 261 7.16 -1.18 7.64
N LEU A 262 6.63 -0.09 7.09
CA LEU A 262 5.25 0.03 6.66
C LEU A 262 5.14 -0.07 5.15
N THR A 263 4.29 -0.96 4.66
CA THR A 263 3.75 -0.91 3.29
C THR A 263 2.41 -0.21 3.33
N VAL A 264 2.31 0.93 2.65
CA VAL A 264 1.11 1.77 2.63
C VAL A 264 0.48 1.71 1.25
N ARG A 265 -0.76 1.24 1.18
CA ARG A 265 -1.56 1.16 -0.04
C ARG A 265 -2.58 2.29 -0.03
N TYR A 266 -2.43 3.23 -0.95
CA TYR A 266 -3.38 4.33 -1.14
C TYR A 266 -4.42 3.90 -2.16
N TRP A 267 -5.66 3.70 -1.71
CA TRP A 267 -6.74 3.28 -2.58
C TRP A 267 -7.42 4.48 -3.22
N LEU A 268 -7.33 4.50 -4.53
CA LEU A 268 -7.81 5.57 -5.39
C LEU A 268 -9.02 5.10 -6.16
N HIS A 269 -9.99 5.98 -6.24
CA HIS A 269 -11.17 5.85 -7.08
C HIS A 269 -11.09 6.93 -8.14
N TYR A 270 -10.89 6.52 -9.38
CA TYR A 270 -10.95 7.39 -10.54
C TYR A 270 -12.28 7.17 -11.24
N LYS A 271 -13.07 8.24 -11.39
CA LYS A 271 -14.40 8.18 -11.99
C LYS A 271 -14.63 9.31 -12.98
N LYS A 272 -14.97 8.94 -14.21
CA LYS A 272 -15.57 9.80 -15.23
C LYS A 272 -16.96 9.28 -15.57
N TYR A 273 -17.71 10.00 -16.40
CA TYR A 273 -19.09 9.66 -16.76
C TYR A 273 -19.27 8.20 -17.23
N SER A 274 -18.33 7.67 -18.02
CA SER A 274 -18.40 6.33 -18.62
C SER A 274 -17.35 5.35 -18.12
N GLU A 275 -16.55 5.72 -17.12
CA GLU A 275 -15.37 4.97 -16.71
C GLU A 275 -15.18 5.05 -15.19
N GLU A 276 -15.10 3.89 -14.53
CA GLU A 276 -14.83 3.80 -13.09
C GLU A 276 -13.70 2.78 -12.86
N ILE A 277 -12.61 3.23 -12.25
CA ILE A 277 -11.47 2.39 -11.89
C ILE A 277 -11.14 2.60 -10.42
N LYS A 278 -11.04 1.49 -9.67
CA LYS A 278 -10.54 1.46 -8.29
C LYS A 278 -9.28 0.61 -8.23
N GLY A 279 -8.25 1.15 -7.60
CA GLY A 279 -6.97 0.48 -7.45
C GLY A 279 -6.06 1.19 -6.46
N THR A 280 -4.83 0.72 -6.35
CA THR A 280 -3.84 1.21 -5.38
C THR A 280 -2.65 1.85 -6.06
N VAL A 281 -2.07 2.84 -5.36
CA VAL A 281 -0.65 3.16 -5.51
C VAL A 281 0.03 2.76 -4.21
N THR A 282 1.05 1.91 -4.29
CA THR A 282 1.72 1.35 -3.12
C THR A 282 3.06 2.05 -2.83
N LYS A 283 3.34 2.38 -1.56
CA LYS A 283 4.61 2.96 -1.09
C LYS A 283 5.11 2.24 0.16
N THR A 284 6.40 2.36 0.45
CA THR A 284 7.03 1.75 1.63
C THR A 284 7.76 2.81 2.46
N PHE A 285 7.64 2.74 3.79
CA PHE A 285 8.23 3.69 4.73
C PHE A 285 8.90 2.95 5.89
N LYS A 286 9.96 3.52 6.45
CA LYS A 286 10.57 3.08 7.72
C LYS A 286 10.47 4.22 8.71
N LEU A 287 9.84 3.97 9.85
CA LEU A 287 9.50 4.99 10.85
C LEU A 287 9.80 4.48 12.25
N ASN A 288 10.33 5.34 13.10
CA ASN A 288 10.28 5.15 14.54
C ASN A 288 9.08 5.94 15.07
N CYS A 289 7.94 5.27 15.27
CA CYS A 289 6.72 5.86 15.76
C CYS A 289 6.81 6.06 17.28
N GLU A 290 7.33 7.20 17.72
CA GLU A 290 7.39 7.54 19.14
C GLU A 290 6.01 7.90 19.71
N ALA A 291 5.79 7.56 20.98
CA ALA A 291 4.59 7.94 21.73
C ALA A 291 4.43 9.47 21.79
N GLY A 292 3.20 9.95 21.60
CA GLY A 292 2.87 11.38 21.61
C GLY A 292 3.40 12.16 20.41
N LYS A 293 3.83 11.51 19.31
CA LYS A 293 4.30 12.20 18.11
C LYS A 293 3.44 11.88 16.89
N ILE A 294 3.27 12.88 16.04
CA ILE A 294 2.61 12.75 14.74
C ILE A 294 3.64 12.87 13.62
N TYR A 295 3.60 11.93 12.68
CA TYR A 295 4.54 11.88 11.55
C TYR A 295 3.83 12.26 10.25
N ASP A 296 4.32 13.31 9.61
CA ASP A 296 3.87 13.73 8.28
C ASP A 296 4.46 12.82 7.21
N ILE A 297 3.60 12.04 6.56
CA ILE A 297 3.93 11.08 5.52
C ILE A 297 3.55 11.66 4.15
N LYS A 298 4.56 12.21 3.46
CA LYS A 298 4.41 12.72 2.10
C LYS A 298 4.61 11.59 1.09
N ALA A 299 3.64 11.43 0.18
CA ALA A 299 3.68 10.40 -0.85
C ALA A 299 3.19 10.94 -2.20
N LYS A 300 4.01 10.80 -3.24
CA LYS A 300 3.61 11.10 -4.62
C LYS A 300 2.93 9.88 -5.24
N LEU A 301 1.62 9.96 -5.44
CA LEU A 301 0.74 8.88 -5.89
C LEU A 301 0.62 8.81 -7.42
N ASP A 302 1.75 8.96 -8.12
CA ASP A 302 1.79 8.72 -9.56
C ASP A 302 1.83 7.20 -9.83
N PRO A 303 0.89 6.65 -10.62
CA PRO A 303 0.99 5.29 -11.14
C PRO A 303 2.22 5.17 -12.05
N THR A 304 2.75 3.95 -12.18
CA THR A 304 3.87 3.69 -13.11
C THR A 304 3.40 3.91 -14.55
N ASP A 305 4.12 4.72 -15.32
CA ASP A 305 3.82 4.96 -16.74
C ASP A 305 4.60 3.99 -17.64
N TYR A 306 3.86 3.11 -18.31
CA TYR A 306 4.39 2.15 -19.26
C TYR A 306 4.32 2.62 -20.72
N SER A 307 3.96 3.87 -21.00
CA SER A 307 3.79 4.40 -22.38
C SER A 307 5.04 4.26 -23.26
N GLN A 308 6.22 4.10 -22.66
CA GLN A 308 7.48 3.86 -23.37
C GLN A 308 7.66 2.40 -23.83
N LYS A 309 6.85 1.46 -23.30
CA LYS A 309 6.87 0.06 -23.73
C LYS A 309 6.42 -0.03 -25.19
N LYS A 310 7.10 -0.94 -25.90
CA LYS A 310 6.91 -1.20 -27.33
C LYS A 310 6.50 -2.65 -27.51
N TYR A 311 5.77 -2.89 -28.60
CA TYR A 311 5.31 -4.19 -29.02
C TYR A 311 6.06 -4.60 -30.26
N TYR A 312 6.30 -5.89 -30.43
CA TYR A 312 7.08 -6.42 -31.53
C TYR A 312 6.44 -7.71 -32.03
N MET A 313 6.42 -7.91 -33.35
CA MET A 313 6.34 -9.25 -33.89
C MET A 313 7.61 -10.01 -33.49
N TRP A 314 7.53 -11.34 -33.36
CA TRP A 314 8.62 -12.11 -32.75
C TRP A 314 9.94 -11.95 -33.51
N ASP A 315 10.96 -11.46 -32.79
CA ASP A 315 12.32 -11.22 -33.29
C ASP A 315 12.40 -10.36 -34.56
N ALA A 316 11.45 -9.43 -34.76
CA ALA A 316 11.49 -8.43 -35.84
C ALA A 316 12.74 -7.52 -35.77
N GLU A 317 13.02 -6.67 -36.76
CA GLU A 317 14.12 -5.68 -36.66
C GLU A 317 13.69 -4.37 -36.00
N LYS A 318 12.38 -4.08 -36.04
CA LYS A 318 11.77 -2.83 -35.57
C LYS A 318 10.48 -3.10 -34.81
N ASP A 319 10.05 -2.12 -33.99
CA ASP A 319 8.78 -2.23 -33.25
C ASP A 319 7.56 -2.25 -34.18
N TYR A 320 6.49 -2.87 -33.71
CA TYR A 320 5.27 -3.18 -34.48
C TYR A 320 4.69 -1.95 -35.20
N TRP A 321 4.86 -0.77 -34.61
CA TRP A 321 4.36 0.51 -35.13
C TRP A 321 5.47 1.48 -35.57
N ASN A 322 6.71 1.00 -35.77
CA ASN A 322 7.85 1.84 -36.15
C ASN A 322 7.56 2.64 -37.43
N GLY A 323 7.67 3.97 -37.37
CA GLY A 323 7.37 4.86 -38.50
C GLY A 323 5.87 5.09 -38.76
N TYR A 324 4.99 4.46 -37.97
CA TYR A 324 3.53 4.57 -38.04
C TYR A 324 2.91 4.83 -36.66
N GLU A 325 3.66 5.42 -35.72
CA GLU A 325 3.26 5.62 -34.33
C GLU A 325 2.01 6.51 -34.20
N GLN A 326 1.76 7.38 -35.17
CA GLN A 326 0.56 8.21 -35.26
C GLN A 326 -0.72 7.40 -35.53
N TYR A 327 -0.60 6.21 -36.15
CA TYR A 327 -1.69 5.29 -36.46
C TYR A 327 -1.83 4.18 -35.42
N GLN A 328 -0.91 4.10 -34.44
CA GLN A 328 -0.94 3.08 -33.41
C GLN A 328 -2.23 3.17 -32.58
N PRO A 329 -3.07 2.12 -32.55
CA PRO A 329 -4.23 2.07 -31.67
C PRO A 329 -3.78 2.02 -30.22
N LYS A 330 -4.20 2.99 -29.41
CA LYS A 330 -3.76 3.15 -28.00
C LYS A 330 -4.81 2.74 -26.98
N ILE A 331 -6.02 2.44 -27.45
CA ILE A 331 -7.18 2.10 -26.63
C ILE A 331 -7.58 0.65 -26.92
N LYS A 332 -8.05 -0.05 -25.89
CA LYS A 332 -8.57 -1.42 -26.01
C LYS A 332 -9.60 -1.54 -27.14
N ASN A 333 -9.46 -2.59 -27.95
CA ASN A 333 -10.32 -2.98 -29.08
C ASN A 333 -10.35 -1.98 -30.26
N THR A 334 -9.49 -0.98 -30.26
CA THR A 334 -9.28 -0.10 -31.44
C THR A 334 -8.29 -0.70 -32.41
N ALA A 335 -8.41 -0.38 -33.70
CA ALA A 335 -7.61 -1.00 -34.75
C ALA A 335 -7.20 -0.02 -35.85
N ASP A 336 -6.02 -0.26 -36.42
CA ASP A 336 -5.61 0.25 -37.72
C ASP A 336 -5.16 -0.95 -38.57
N ASN A 337 -5.99 -1.29 -39.57
CA ASN A 337 -5.75 -2.46 -40.42
C ASN A 337 -4.90 -2.11 -41.66
N SER A 338 -4.45 -0.86 -41.78
CA SER A 338 -3.79 -0.32 -42.96
C SER A 338 -2.27 -0.38 -42.82
N HIS A 339 -1.76 -0.02 -41.65
CA HIS A 339 -0.35 0.30 -41.41
C HIS A 339 0.40 -0.73 -40.58
N TYR A 340 -0.28 -1.77 -40.06
CA TYR A 340 0.42 -2.88 -39.43
C TYR A 340 1.27 -3.67 -40.45
N PRO A 341 2.34 -4.37 -40.01
CA PRO A 341 3.21 -5.12 -40.91
C PRO A 341 2.46 -6.28 -41.58
N LYS A 342 2.59 -6.45 -42.91
CA LYS A 342 1.81 -7.44 -43.69
C LYS A 342 2.66 -8.48 -44.45
N SER A 343 3.97 -8.28 -44.54
CA SER A 343 4.85 -9.18 -45.29
C SER A 343 6.30 -9.08 -44.83
N VAL A 344 7.09 -10.09 -45.20
CA VAL A 344 8.53 -10.25 -44.91
C VAL A 344 9.42 -9.11 -45.38
N THR A 345 8.96 -8.27 -46.31
CA THR A 345 9.72 -7.10 -46.80
C THR A 345 9.70 -5.94 -45.81
N ASP A 346 8.76 -5.96 -44.86
CA ASP A 346 8.70 -4.97 -43.77
C ASP A 346 9.66 -5.38 -42.65
N LYS A 347 10.52 -4.45 -42.20
CA LYS A 347 11.46 -4.68 -41.09
C LYS A 347 10.79 -4.96 -39.75
N ARG A 348 9.50 -4.64 -39.63
CA ARG A 348 8.65 -4.92 -38.47
C ARG A 348 8.05 -6.32 -38.49
N TRP A 349 8.15 -7.04 -39.62
CA TRP A 349 7.70 -8.43 -39.74
C TRP A 349 8.57 -9.37 -38.89
N TYR A 350 7.95 -10.42 -38.36
CA TYR A 350 8.67 -11.40 -37.55
C TYR A 350 9.77 -12.12 -38.33
N ASN A 351 10.71 -12.68 -37.59
CA ASN A 351 11.79 -13.46 -38.17
C ASN A 351 11.30 -14.86 -38.58
N GLU A 352 11.15 -15.09 -39.88
CA GLU A 352 10.79 -16.39 -40.47
C GLU A 352 11.96 -17.36 -40.60
N LYS A 353 13.19 -16.85 -40.56
CA LYS A 353 14.40 -17.64 -40.84
C LYS A 353 14.90 -18.40 -39.61
N THR A 354 14.66 -17.86 -38.42
CA THR A 354 15.09 -18.53 -37.18
C THR A 354 14.21 -19.75 -36.90
N ALA A 355 14.83 -20.92 -36.96
CA ALA A 355 14.25 -22.21 -36.61
C ALA A 355 14.84 -22.74 -35.31
N PHE A 356 14.07 -23.51 -34.57
CA PHE A 356 14.57 -24.24 -33.41
C PHE A 356 15.75 -25.15 -33.81
N PRO A 357 16.85 -25.28 -33.04
CA PRO A 357 17.10 -24.73 -31.69
C PRO A 357 17.77 -23.35 -31.67
N GLN A 358 17.87 -22.66 -32.81
CA GLN A 358 18.45 -21.32 -32.83
C GLN A 358 17.53 -20.35 -32.09
N LYS A 359 18.08 -19.66 -31.08
CA LYS A 359 17.36 -18.60 -30.38
C LYS A 359 17.25 -17.34 -31.24
N ALA A 360 16.30 -16.48 -30.88
CA ALA A 360 16.21 -15.10 -31.37
C ALA A 360 17.56 -14.38 -31.25
N TYR A 361 17.90 -13.57 -32.25
CA TYR A 361 19.19 -12.84 -32.30
C TYR A 361 19.02 -11.35 -32.58
N ARG A 362 17.79 -10.89 -32.83
CA ARG A 362 17.45 -9.48 -33.03
C ARG A 362 16.80 -8.98 -31.75
N THR A 363 15.58 -8.51 -31.89
CA THR A 363 14.88 -7.72 -30.90
C THR A 363 14.35 -8.59 -29.74
N CYS A 364 14.08 -9.88 -29.96
CA CYS A 364 13.78 -10.84 -28.89
C CYS A 364 15.03 -11.51 -28.29
N GLY A 365 16.25 -11.21 -28.76
CA GLY A 365 17.46 -11.93 -28.37
C GLY A 365 17.87 -11.78 -26.88
N GLY A 366 17.37 -10.73 -26.21
CA GLY A 366 17.55 -10.49 -24.78
C GLY A 366 16.39 -10.95 -23.89
N CYS A 367 15.34 -11.56 -24.46
CA CYS A 367 14.23 -12.11 -23.68
C CYS A 367 14.64 -13.40 -22.96
N PRO A 368 13.96 -13.77 -21.85
CA PRO A 368 14.12 -15.08 -21.24
C PRO A 368 13.87 -16.20 -22.25
N ASN A 369 14.54 -17.33 -22.08
CA ASN A 369 14.27 -18.52 -22.87
C ASN A 369 13.09 -19.33 -22.30
N VAL A 370 12.69 -20.38 -23.01
CA VAL A 370 11.58 -21.26 -22.61
C VAL A 370 11.77 -21.89 -21.22
N ASN A 371 12.99 -22.31 -20.86
CA ASN A 371 13.28 -22.94 -19.56
C ASN A 371 13.17 -21.92 -18.42
N GLU A 372 13.77 -20.73 -18.59
CA GLU A 372 13.71 -19.63 -17.61
C GLU A 372 12.25 -19.22 -17.36
N THR A 373 11.45 -19.15 -18.41
CA THR A 373 10.02 -18.82 -18.33
C THR A 373 9.25 -19.89 -17.54
N LEU A 374 9.53 -21.17 -17.75
CA LEU A 374 8.94 -22.27 -16.97
C LEU A 374 9.32 -22.17 -15.48
N TRP A 375 10.54 -21.76 -15.15
CA TRP A 375 10.94 -21.52 -13.75
C TRP A 375 10.06 -20.44 -13.10
N TYR A 376 9.86 -19.31 -13.77
CA TYR A 376 9.00 -18.24 -13.23
C TYR A 376 7.56 -18.71 -13.03
N ILE A 377 6.99 -19.48 -13.97
CA ILE A 377 5.60 -19.94 -13.87
C ILE A 377 5.42 -21.03 -12.79
N LYS A 378 6.33 -22.01 -12.73
CA LYS A 378 6.22 -23.19 -11.85
C LYS A 378 6.76 -22.97 -10.44
N LYS A 379 7.84 -22.19 -10.31
CA LYS A 379 8.62 -22.03 -9.07
C LYS A 379 8.85 -20.56 -8.68
N GLY A 380 8.56 -19.63 -9.59
CA GLY A 380 8.61 -18.20 -9.35
C GLY A 380 7.44 -17.66 -8.54
N ASP A 381 6.54 -18.52 -8.05
CA ASP A 381 5.43 -18.14 -7.17
C ASP A 381 4.65 -16.94 -7.74
N PRO A 382 3.94 -17.12 -8.86
CA PRO A 382 3.19 -16.03 -9.48
C PRO A 382 2.06 -15.55 -8.57
N HIS A 383 1.81 -14.23 -8.49
CA HIS A 383 0.64 -13.64 -7.81
C HIS A 383 -0.03 -12.60 -8.69
N TRP A 384 -1.33 -12.73 -8.93
CA TRP A 384 -2.08 -11.78 -9.76
C TRP A 384 -2.53 -10.59 -8.94
N ASP A 385 -2.11 -9.39 -9.33
CA ASP A 385 -2.47 -8.14 -8.68
C ASP A 385 -3.50 -7.39 -9.54
N SER A 386 -4.75 -7.42 -9.10
CA SER A 386 -5.89 -6.75 -9.74
C SER A 386 -6.08 -5.31 -9.26
N GLU A 387 -5.17 -4.80 -8.44
CA GLU A 387 -5.37 -3.60 -7.64
C GLU A 387 -4.35 -2.52 -7.99
N GLU A 388 -3.07 -2.85 -8.23
CA GLU A 388 -2.04 -1.84 -8.52
C GLU A 388 -2.32 -1.07 -9.82
N LEU A 389 -2.39 0.25 -9.72
CA LEU A 389 -2.64 1.16 -10.82
C LEU A 389 -1.37 1.41 -11.65
N TRP A 390 -1.56 1.54 -12.95
CA TRP A 390 -0.52 1.96 -13.89
C TRP A 390 -1.14 2.71 -15.07
N VAL A 391 -0.31 3.44 -15.82
CA VAL A 391 -0.74 4.24 -16.97
C VAL A 391 -0.11 3.71 -18.24
N MET A 392 -0.87 3.74 -19.33
CA MET A 392 -0.39 3.47 -20.68
C MET A 392 -1.07 4.43 -21.65
N TYR A 393 -0.28 5.15 -22.45
CA TYR A 393 -0.75 6.08 -23.46
C TYR A 393 -1.71 7.16 -22.94
N GLY A 394 -1.55 7.57 -21.68
CA GLY A 394 -2.42 8.55 -21.04
C GLY A 394 -3.76 7.99 -20.56
N TYR A 395 -3.93 6.67 -20.51
CA TYR A 395 -5.08 5.98 -19.92
C TYR A 395 -4.67 5.25 -18.64
N LEU A 396 -5.57 5.20 -17.66
CA LEU A 396 -5.35 4.53 -16.39
C LEU A 396 -5.83 3.08 -16.48
N TYR A 397 -5.03 2.15 -15.96
CA TYR A 397 -5.33 0.73 -15.94
C TYR A 397 -4.88 0.12 -14.60
N LYS A 398 -5.18 -1.16 -14.45
CA LYS A 398 -4.72 -2.04 -13.37
C LYS A 398 -4.63 -3.46 -13.91
N GLY A 399 -4.10 -4.38 -13.11
CA GLY A 399 -3.93 -5.78 -13.49
C GLY A 399 -2.51 -6.09 -13.94
N GLY A 400 -2.01 -7.23 -13.49
CA GLY A 400 -0.67 -7.73 -13.80
C GLY A 400 -0.25 -8.84 -12.84
N MET A 401 0.97 -9.33 -13.03
CA MET A 401 1.47 -10.49 -12.33
C MET A 401 2.80 -10.19 -11.65
N TRP A 402 2.92 -10.56 -10.38
CA TRP A 402 4.18 -10.62 -9.66
C TRP A 402 4.85 -11.97 -9.88
N PHE A 403 6.17 -11.98 -10.02
CA PHE A 403 7.00 -13.19 -10.02
C PHE A 403 8.21 -12.97 -9.12
N LYS A 404 8.65 -13.99 -8.39
CA LYS A 404 9.93 -13.96 -7.67
C LYS A 404 11.05 -13.67 -8.65
N LYS A 405 12.03 -12.85 -8.25
CA LYS A 405 13.29 -12.68 -8.98
C LYS A 405 14.09 -13.99 -8.95
N LYS A 406 14.89 -14.24 -9.98
CA LYS A 406 15.64 -15.50 -10.17
C LYS A 406 16.47 -15.89 -8.95
N ASP A 407 17.07 -14.90 -8.26
CA ASP A 407 17.95 -15.13 -7.11
C ASP A 407 17.18 -15.70 -5.90
N TYR A 408 15.84 -15.60 -5.90
CA TYR A 408 14.95 -16.16 -4.89
C TYR A 408 14.21 -17.41 -5.37
N ILE A 409 14.53 -17.92 -6.55
CA ILE A 409 14.02 -19.18 -7.08
C ILE A 409 15.12 -20.23 -6.91
N SER A 410 14.91 -21.17 -5.98
CA SER A 410 15.88 -22.23 -5.72
C SER A 410 16.09 -23.09 -6.97
N ALA A 411 17.37 -23.38 -7.29
CA ALA A 411 17.80 -24.16 -8.45
C ALA A 411 17.44 -23.57 -9.82
N PHE A 412 17.10 -22.26 -9.89
CA PHE A 412 16.83 -21.57 -11.15
C PHE A 412 17.92 -21.88 -12.19
N SER A 413 17.48 -22.23 -13.40
CA SER A 413 18.38 -22.62 -14.48
C SER A 413 17.92 -22.06 -15.82
N SER A 414 18.87 -21.53 -16.58
CA SER A 414 18.65 -21.13 -17.97
C SER A 414 18.78 -22.29 -18.95
N THR A 415 19.27 -23.46 -18.50
CA THR A 415 19.57 -24.61 -19.35
C THR A 415 18.61 -25.77 -19.15
N HIS A 416 17.83 -25.79 -18.06
CA HIS A 416 16.91 -26.90 -17.79
C HIS A 416 15.61 -26.38 -17.18
N ALA A 417 14.49 -26.95 -17.58
CA ALA A 417 13.19 -26.73 -16.98
C ALA A 417 13.09 -27.36 -15.58
N PRO A 418 12.21 -26.84 -14.69
CA PRO A 418 12.10 -27.30 -13.30
C PRO A 418 11.52 -28.72 -13.14
N ASP A 419 10.91 -29.28 -14.18
CA ASP A 419 10.38 -30.64 -14.22
C ASP A 419 11.25 -31.51 -15.13
N ASN A 420 12.01 -32.42 -14.53
CA ASN A 420 12.72 -33.51 -15.20
C ASN A 420 14.04 -33.15 -15.90
N ASN A 421 14.70 -32.04 -15.54
CA ASN A 421 15.98 -31.64 -16.15
C ASN A 421 15.96 -31.66 -17.69
N LYS A 422 14.81 -31.36 -18.30
CA LYS A 422 14.70 -31.24 -19.76
C LYS A 422 15.23 -29.88 -20.20
N ASP A 423 15.98 -29.85 -21.30
CA ASP A 423 16.39 -28.61 -21.94
C ASP A 423 15.52 -28.34 -23.18
N TYR A 424 14.44 -27.58 -23.02
CA TYR A 424 13.56 -27.20 -24.12
C TYR A 424 14.19 -26.18 -25.08
N THR A 425 15.43 -25.72 -24.83
CA THR A 425 16.20 -24.93 -25.80
C THR A 425 17.00 -25.81 -26.77
N LYS A 426 17.08 -27.12 -26.49
CA LYS A 426 17.87 -28.09 -27.29
C LYS A 426 17.04 -29.27 -27.80
N GLN A 427 16.01 -29.67 -27.06
CA GLN A 427 15.13 -30.77 -27.44
C GLN A 427 13.99 -30.26 -28.33
N ALA A 428 13.83 -30.85 -29.52
CA ALA A 428 12.73 -30.55 -30.42
C ALA A 428 11.42 -31.17 -29.92
N GLU A 429 10.98 -30.74 -28.75
CA GLU A 429 9.77 -31.14 -28.06
C GLU A 429 9.02 -29.89 -27.60
N SER A 430 7.71 -29.85 -27.85
CA SER A 430 6.89 -28.75 -27.38
C SER A 430 6.85 -28.67 -25.86
N ALA A 431 7.22 -27.50 -25.32
CA ALA A 431 6.96 -27.12 -23.94
C ALA A 431 5.57 -26.47 -23.80
N TYR A 432 4.84 -26.83 -22.75
CA TYR A 432 3.60 -26.18 -22.37
C TYR A 432 3.36 -26.38 -20.88
N TYR A 433 2.82 -25.38 -20.21
CA TYR A 433 2.40 -25.50 -18.83
C TYR A 433 1.43 -24.39 -18.45
N ASP A 434 0.38 -24.75 -17.73
CA ASP A 434 -0.55 -23.81 -17.11
C ASP A 434 -0.49 -23.93 -15.58
N ASN A 435 -0.08 -22.85 -14.93
CA ASN A 435 -0.33 -22.64 -13.52
C ASN A 435 -1.70 -21.97 -13.36
N ILE A 436 -2.71 -22.80 -13.13
CA ILE A 436 -4.11 -22.36 -13.00
C ILE A 436 -4.50 -21.92 -11.57
N ASN A 437 -3.59 -22.05 -10.60
CA ASN A 437 -3.86 -21.78 -9.19
C ASN A 437 -3.02 -20.60 -8.69
N VAL A 438 -2.95 -19.54 -9.49
CA VAL A 438 -2.25 -18.31 -9.13
C VAL A 438 -3.01 -17.61 -7.99
N PRO A 439 -2.38 -17.36 -6.83
CA PRO A 439 -2.99 -16.58 -5.77
C PRO A 439 -3.25 -15.13 -6.20
N PHE A 440 -4.27 -14.52 -5.59
CA PHE A 440 -4.59 -13.11 -5.77
C PHE A 440 -3.87 -12.23 -4.76
N GLY A 441 -3.53 -11.02 -5.21
CA GLY A 441 -2.97 -9.96 -4.40
C GLY A 441 -1.48 -9.79 -4.61
N ARG A 442 -0.95 -8.79 -3.90
CA ARG A 442 0.49 -8.54 -3.85
C ARG A 442 1.15 -9.56 -2.91
N PRO A 443 2.32 -10.12 -3.24
CA PRO A 443 3.06 -10.99 -2.32
C PRO A 443 3.60 -10.21 -1.11
N ASP A 444 3.59 -10.83 0.08
CA ASP A 444 3.99 -10.20 1.35
C ASP A 444 5.44 -9.65 1.35
N ASN A 445 6.37 -10.33 0.67
CA ASN A 445 7.77 -9.93 0.54
C ASN A 445 8.07 -9.41 -0.87
N SER A 446 7.27 -8.46 -1.34
CA SER A 446 7.31 -7.95 -2.72
C SER A 446 8.68 -7.44 -3.19
N GLU A 447 9.62 -7.13 -2.28
CA GLU A 447 11.00 -6.79 -2.62
C GLU A 447 11.76 -7.94 -3.33
N LYS A 448 11.36 -9.19 -3.05
CA LYS A 448 11.88 -10.41 -3.69
C LYS A 448 11.24 -10.70 -5.04
N TYR A 449 10.25 -9.90 -5.44
CA TYR A 449 9.47 -10.08 -6.65
C TYR A 449 9.67 -8.89 -7.59
N PHE A 450 9.27 -9.08 -8.84
CA PHE A 450 9.11 -8.03 -9.83
C PHE A 450 7.73 -8.14 -10.46
N TYR A 451 7.23 -7.04 -11.01
CA TYR A 451 5.87 -6.93 -11.51
C TYR A 451 5.87 -6.77 -13.03
N LEU A 452 5.02 -7.55 -13.69
CA LEU A 452 4.71 -7.42 -15.11
C LEU A 452 3.26 -6.94 -15.28
N PRO A 453 3.01 -5.75 -15.82
CA PRO A 453 1.66 -5.27 -16.09
C PRO A 453 0.95 -6.09 -17.17
N ALA A 454 -0.38 -6.17 -17.13
CA ALA A 454 -1.20 -6.77 -18.18
C ALA A 454 -1.30 -5.81 -19.38
N LEU A 455 -0.27 -5.73 -20.21
CA LEU A 455 -0.19 -4.75 -21.31
C LEU A 455 -1.01 -5.12 -22.56
N GLY A 456 -1.57 -6.33 -22.62
CA GLY A 456 -2.29 -6.79 -23.80
C GLY A 456 -1.37 -7.12 -24.98
N ASP A 457 -1.93 -7.05 -26.19
CA ASP A 457 -1.23 -7.39 -27.43
C ASP A 457 -1.83 -6.74 -28.67
N TYR A 458 -1.05 -6.71 -29.75
CA TYR A 458 -1.57 -6.43 -31.10
C TYR A 458 -1.76 -7.70 -31.92
N ASP A 459 -2.86 -7.76 -32.65
CA ASP A 459 -3.13 -8.83 -33.61
C ASP A 459 -3.80 -8.21 -34.86
N HIS A 460 -3.12 -8.34 -36.01
CA HIS A 460 -3.50 -7.72 -37.30
C HIS A 460 -3.86 -6.23 -37.19
N GLY A 461 -3.13 -5.50 -36.35
CA GLY A 461 -3.31 -4.05 -36.18
C GLY A 461 -4.41 -3.65 -35.21
N ARG A 462 -5.11 -4.60 -34.56
CA ARG A 462 -6.03 -4.33 -33.44
C ARG A 462 -5.33 -4.50 -32.09
N PHE A 463 -5.60 -3.60 -31.15
CA PHE A 463 -5.07 -3.67 -29.79
C PHE A 463 -6.04 -4.37 -28.84
N TYR A 464 -5.62 -5.46 -28.20
CA TYR A 464 -6.48 -6.30 -27.37
C TYR A 464 -6.03 -6.35 -25.92
N ASN A 465 -6.99 -6.62 -25.03
CA ASN A 465 -6.78 -7.17 -23.67
C ASN A 465 -5.85 -6.38 -22.73
N ILE A 466 -5.56 -5.11 -23.00
CA ILE A 466 -4.85 -4.24 -22.05
C ILE A 466 -5.65 -4.16 -20.74
N GLY A 467 -4.96 -4.34 -19.61
CA GLY A 467 -5.53 -4.47 -18.26
C GLY A 467 -5.97 -5.88 -17.87
N GLU A 468 -5.97 -6.83 -18.82
CA GLU A 468 -6.56 -8.17 -18.62
C GLU A 468 -5.58 -9.31 -18.88
N VAL A 469 -4.69 -9.13 -19.87
CA VAL A 469 -3.75 -10.15 -20.31
C VAL A 469 -2.33 -9.58 -20.37
N GLY A 470 -1.35 -10.36 -19.91
CA GLY A 470 0.06 -10.13 -20.18
C GLY A 470 0.57 -11.10 -21.25
N ASN A 471 1.08 -10.55 -22.35
CA ASN A 471 1.77 -11.30 -23.39
C ASN A 471 3.22 -10.82 -23.51
N TYR A 472 4.15 -11.73 -23.22
CA TYR A 472 5.57 -11.41 -23.08
C TYR A 472 6.44 -12.42 -23.81
N TRP A 473 7.20 -11.96 -24.81
CA TRP A 473 7.99 -12.86 -25.66
C TRP A 473 9.10 -13.60 -24.92
N THR A 474 9.38 -14.83 -25.34
CA THR A 474 10.67 -15.49 -25.06
C THR A 474 11.60 -15.38 -26.27
N CYS A 475 12.88 -15.66 -26.06
CA CYS A 475 13.84 -15.78 -27.17
C CYS A 475 13.80 -17.15 -27.88
N THR A 476 12.90 -18.07 -27.49
CA THR A 476 12.88 -19.45 -28.00
C THR A 476 11.74 -19.66 -29.01
N PRO A 477 12.04 -20.02 -30.27
CA PRO A 477 11.01 -20.44 -31.22
C PRO A 477 10.40 -21.79 -30.82
N THR A 478 9.15 -22.07 -31.21
CA THR A 478 8.58 -23.42 -31.01
C THR A 478 9.21 -24.42 -31.98
N PRO A 479 9.55 -25.65 -31.54
CA PRO A 479 10.03 -26.69 -32.43
C PRO A 479 8.89 -27.31 -33.24
N LEU A 480 9.22 -27.95 -34.36
CA LEU A 480 8.42 -29.05 -34.87
C LEU A 480 8.88 -30.32 -34.15
N ASN A 481 7.95 -31.03 -33.49
CA ASN A 481 8.29 -32.19 -32.67
C ASN A 481 9.09 -33.23 -33.48
N GLY A 482 10.25 -33.63 -32.95
CA GLY A 482 11.16 -34.58 -33.60
C GLY A 482 11.92 -34.05 -34.82
N SER A 483 11.74 -32.77 -35.21
CA SER A 483 12.32 -32.19 -36.43
C SER A 483 13.04 -30.86 -36.15
N PRO A 484 14.25 -30.88 -35.54
CA PRO A 484 15.05 -29.67 -35.36
C PRO A 484 15.44 -29.08 -36.73
N GLY A 485 15.61 -27.76 -36.77
CA GLY A 485 15.97 -27.00 -37.98
C GLY A 485 14.78 -26.61 -38.86
N VAL A 486 13.58 -27.17 -38.62
CA VAL A 486 12.36 -26.78 -39.33
C VAL A 486 11.78 -25.51 -38.70
N ALA A 487 11.69 -24.45 -39.49
CA ALA A 487 11.08 -23.20 -39.06
C ALA A 487 9.56 -23.39 -38.87
N THR A 488 9.06 -22.99 -37.70
CA THR A 488 7.63 -22.93 -37.40
C THR A 488 7.16 -21.47 -37.42
N ARG A 489 5.85 -21.27 -37.45
CA ARG A 489 5.23 -19.93 -37.32
C ARG A 489 5.03 -19.51 -35.86
N GLY A 490 5.64 -20.23 -34.92
CA GLY A 490 5.42 -20.06 -33.50
C GLY A 490 6.68 -19.74 -32.70
N ALA A 491 6.48 -19.03 -31.60
CA ALA A 491 7.47 -18.82 -30.56
C ALA A 491 6.81 -18.90 -29.19
N TYR A 492 7.58 -19.27 -28.17
CA TYR A 492 7.06 -19.30 -26.82
C TYR A 492 6.85 -17.88 -26.27
N ASN A 493 5.81 -17.71 -25.47
CA ASN A 493 5.58 -16.51 -24.69
C ASN A 493 5.14 -16.86 -23.27
N LEU A 494 5.52 -16.00 -22.33
CA LEU A 494 4.85 -15.92 -21.04
C LEU A 494 3.47 -15.29 -21.31
N TYR A 495 2.44 -16.03 -20.94
CA TYR A 495 1.05 -15.64 -21.06
C TYR A 495 0.43 -15.67 -19.67
N PHE A 496 -0.19 -14.59 -19.23
CA PHE A 496 -0.96 -14.62 -18.00
C PHE A 496 -2.22 -13.79 -18.15
N TYR A 497 -3.26 -14.19 -17.43
CA TYR A 497 -4.56 -13.55 -17.56
C TYR A 497 -5.44 -13.82 -16.34
N LEU A 498 -6.42 -12.94 -16.17
CA LEU A 498 -7.55 -13.15 -15.29
C LEU A 498 -8.71 -13.75 -16.11
N ASN A 499 -9.30 -14.85 -15.64
CA ASN A 499 -10.50 -15.41 -16.25
C ASN A 499 -11.63 -14.38 -16.28
N THR A 500 -12.58 -14.55 -17.21
CA THR A 500 -13.71 -13.64 -17.42
C THR A 500 -14.60 -13.44 -16.19
N ASP A 501 -14.66 -14.43 -15.28
CA ASP A 501 -15.40 -14.31 -14.02
C ASP A 501 -14.65 -13.55 -12.92
N GLY A 502 -13.38 -13.20 -13.15
CA GLY A 502 -12.53 -12.49 -12.20
C GLY A 502 -12.06 -13.32 -11.00
N LYS A 503 -12.32 -14.64 -10.98
CA LYS A 503 -12.11 -15.49 -9.79
C LYS A 503 -10.87 -16.37 -9.86
N LYS A 504 -10.27 -16.48 -11.04
CA LYS A 504 -9.12 -17.36 -11.27
C LYS A 504 -8.13 -16.68 -12.18
N ALA A 505 -6.88 -16.61 -11.73
CA ALA A 505 -5.77 -16.14 -12.54
C ALA A 505 -4.91 -17.33 -12.99
N THR A 506 -4.34 -17.21 -14.18
CA THR A 506 -3.49 -18.24 -14.77
C THR A 506 -2.18 -17.60 -15.23
N ALA A 507 -1.07 -18.29 -14.99
CA ALA A 507 0.21 -18.01 -15.63
C ALA A 507 0.63 -19.24 -16.45
N SER A 508 1.00 -19.01 -17.70
CA SER A 508 1.17 -20.07 -18.69
C SER A 508 2.42 -19.84 -19.52
N LEU A 509 3.03 -20.95 -19.91
CA LEU A 509 3.93 -20.99 -21.06
C LEU A 509 3.09 -21.43 -22.24
N TYR A 510 2.91 -20.54 -23.20
CA TYR A 510 2.18 -20.83 -24.43
C TYR A 510 3.11 -20.82 -25.63
N GLY A 511 2.86 -21.73 -26.58
CA GLY A 511 3.53 -21.79 -27.87
C GLY A 511 2.52 -22.20 -28.94
N GLY A 512 2.40 -21.42 -30.01
CA GLY A 512 1.45 -21.66 -31.10
C GLY A 512 1.77 -20.75 -32.29
N GLU A 513 0.92 -20.72 -33.32
CA GLU A 513 1.11 -19.79 -34.44
C GLU A 513 0.84 -18.34 -34.00
N ASN A 514 1.88 -17.66 -33.54
CA ASN A 514 1.74 -16.36 -32.87
C ASN A 514 2.83 -15.34 -33.26
N ARG A 515 3.85 -15.70 -34.05
CA ARG A 515 4.98 -14.79 -34.31
C ARG A 515 4.57 -13.44 -34.91
N TYR A 516 3.46 -13.41 -35.65
CA TYR A 516 2.88 -12.22 -36.25
C TYR A 516 2.19 -11.27 -35.24
N LYS A 517 1.96 -11.71 -34.00
CA LYS A 517 1.35 -10.87 -32.96
C LYS A 517 2.35 -9.89 -32.38
N GLY A 518 1.89 -8.71 -31.99
CA GLY A 518 2.70 -7.71 -31.30
C GLY A 518 2.66 -7.92 -29.81
N TYR A 519 3.68 -8.57 -29.23
CA TYR A 519 3.84 -8.71 -27.79
C TYR A 519 4.99 -7.86 -27.26
N THR A 520 4.97 -7.61 -25.94
CA THR A 520 6.02 -6.84 -25.27
C THR A 520 7.17 -7.75 -24.85
N TRP A 521 8.37 -7.18 -24.66
CA TRP A 521 9.48 -7.92 -24.07
C TRP A 521 9.59 -7.71 -22.58
N TRP A 522 10.29 -8.64 -21.97
CA TRP A 522 10.65 -8.64 -20.57
C TRP A 522 12.06 -9.22 -20.45
N GLN A 523 12.62 -9.10 -19.26
CA GLN A 523 13.94 -9.60 -18.93
C GLN A 523 13.86 -10.39 -17.64
N VAL A 524 14.79 -11.33 -17.49
CA VAL A 524 15.00 -12.04 -16.24
C VAL A 524 15.47 -11.02 -15.19
N GLU A 525 14.70 -10.85 -14.12
CA GLU A 525 15.09 -10.07 -12.94
C GLU A 525 15.65 -10.96 -11.83
#